data_AF-A0A845EYK3-F1
#
_entry.id   AF-A0A845EYK3-F1
#
_cell.length_a   1.000
_cell.length_b   1.000
_cell.length_c   1.000
_cell.angle_alpha   90.00
_cell.angle_beta   90.00
_cell.angle_gamma   90.00
#
_symmetry.space_group_name_H-M   'P 1'
#
loop_
_entity.id
_entity.type
_entity.pdbx_description
1 polymer ?
#
loop_
_entity_poly.entity_id
_entity_poly.type
_entity_poly.pdbx_seq_one_letter_code
_entity_poly.pdbx_strand_id
1 'polypeptide(L)'
;MPNKVDVTLSNDLLTLLKREQYVLLSTIDHETAGPNVSAISWLYAVDQQSIVFAVDQKSRIVSNIKANDQISITLIGNESTYAITGRALLMEERMENVPLKLTKFKLDIKEVRDIMFYGAKMSVEPAYEKVYDPEAAAKLDRSVMAQLKKETNR
;
A
#
# COMPACT_ATOMS: atom_id res chain seq x y z
N MET A 1 -8.39 12.06 18.28
CA MET A 1 -7.66 13.34 18.32
C MET A 1 -6.82 13.39 17.05
N PRO A 2 -6.90 14.45 16.23
CA PRO A 2 -6.02 14.60 15.08
C PRO A 2 -4.56 14.56 15.53
N ASN A 3 -3.67 13.98 14.72
CA ASN A 3 -2.27 13.70 15.04
C ASN A 3 -2.00 12.63 16.11
N LYS A 4 -2.94 11.71 16.36
CA LYS A 4 -2.62 10.52 17.15
C LYS A 4 -1.59 9.68 16.39
N VAL A 5 -0.51 9.32 17.09
CA VAL A 5 0.58 8.49 16.59
C VAL A 5 0.45 7.13 17.25
N ASP A 6 0.15 6.12 16.45
CA ASP A 6 0.19 4.72 16.87
C ASP A 6 1.37 4.03 16.16
N VAL A 7 1.89 2.94 16.74
CA VAL A 7 2.97 2.14 16.13
C VAL A 7 2.44 0.94 15.35
N THR A 8 1.11 0.74 15.34
CA THR A 8 0.41 -0.37 14.71
C THR A 8 -0.92 0.08 14.11
N LEU A 9 -1.42 -0.66 13.13
CA LEU A 9 -2.77 -0.51 12.60
C LEU A 9 -3.82 -0.79 13.68
N SER A 10 -4.89 0.01 13.71
CA SER A 10 -6.10 -0.35 14.47
C SER A 10 -6.79 -1.56 13.83
N ASN A 11 -7.74 -2.16 14.56
CA ASN A 11 -8.55 -3.26 14.02
C ASN A 11 -9.35 -2.84 12.77
N ASP A 12 -9.83 -1.60 12.73
CA ASP A 12 -10.58 -1.06 11.59
C ASP A 12 -9.67 -0.89 10.38
N LEU A 13 -8.47 -0.31 10.56
CA LEU A 13 -7.48 -0.16 9.49
C LEU A 13 -6.98 -1.50 8.97
N LEU A 14 -6.74 -2.46 9.87
CA LEU A 14 -6.39 -3.83 9.49
C LEU A 14 -7.50 -4.47 8.65
N THR A 15 -8.76 -4.30 9.05
CA THR A 15 -9.92 -4.84 8.31
C THR A 15 -10.06 -4.20 6.94
N LEU A 16 -9.85 -2.88 6.85
CA LEU A 16 -9.91 -2.11 5.61
C LEU A 16 -8.82 -2.54 4.63
N LEU A 17 -7.57 -2.62 5.11
CA LEU A 17 -6.39 -3.02 4.32
C LEU A 17 -6.31 -4.53 4.00
N LYS A 18 -7.26 -5.34 4.48
CA LYS A 18 -7.44 -6.73 4.03
C LYS A 18 -8.29 -6.85 2.76
N ARG A 19 -8.85 -5.73 2.30
CA ARG A 19 -9.61 -5.59 1.05
C ARG A 19 -8.80 -4.76 0.06
N GLU A 20 -9.21 -4.74 -1.20
CA GLU A 20 -8.62 -3.84 -2.19
C GLU A 20 -8.91 -2.39 -1.77
N GLN A 21 -7.89 -1.53 -1.81
CA GLN A 21 -7.96 -0.14 -1.36
C GLN A 21 -7.23 0.76 -2.34
N TYR A 22 -7.77 1.95 -2.61
CA TYR A 22 -7.02 3.01 -3.27
C TYR A 22 -6.09 3.68 -2.25
N VAL A 23 -4.78 3.64 -2.49
CA VAL A 23 -3.81 4.33 -1.65
C VAL A 23 -2.80 5.10 -2.48
N LEU A 24 -2.16 6.09 -1.86
CA LEU A 24 -1.00 6.77 -2.41
C LEU A 24 0.26 6.25 -1.74
N LEU A 25 1.20 5.72 -2.52
CA LEU A 25 2.53 5.34 -2.08
C LEU A 25 3.49 6.49 -2.35
N SER A 26 4.09 7.02 -1.30
CA SER A 26 5.17 8.01 -1.35
C SER A 26 6.52 7.33 -1.13
N THR A 27 7.47 7.61 -2.01
CA THR A 27 8.85 7.13 -1.99
C THR A 27 9.81 8.30 -2.19
N ILE A 28 11.12 8.08 -1.97
CA ILE A 28 12.15 9.07 -2.30
C ILE A 28 12.74 8.71 -3.66
N ASP A 29 12.69 9.66 -4.59
CA ASP A 29 13.16 9.48 -5.95
C ASP A 29 14.68 9.28 -5.99
N HIS A 30 15.12 8.17 -6.58
CA HIS A 30 16.53 7.79 -6.59
C HIS A 30 17.43 8.70 -7.45
N GLU A 31 16.86 9.48 -8.37
CA GLU A 31 17.62 10.40 -9.25
C GLU A 31 17.69 11.80 -8.66
N THR A 32 16.59 12.28 -8.07
CA THR A 32 16.43 13.69 -7.65
C THR A 32 16.48 13.89 -6.14
N ALA A 33 16.40 12.82 -5.34
CA ALA A 33 16.18 12.83 -3.90
C ALA A 33 14.88 13.55 -3.45
N GLY A 34 13.98 13.89 -4.39
CA GLY A 34 12.68 14.49 -4.11
C GLY A 34 11.60 13.44 -3.78
N PRO A 35 10.44 13.86 -3.26
CA PRO A 35 9.31 12.95 -3.05
C PRO A 35 8.72 12.49 -4.40
N ASN A 36 8.46 11.19 -4.52
CA ASN A 36 7.73 10.60 -5.63
C ASN A 36 6.45 9.93 -5.11
N VAL A 37 5.30 10.24 -5.73
CA VAL A 37 3.99 9.72 -5.31
C VAL A 37 3.37 8.92 -6.44
N SER A 38 2.86 7.72 -6.12
CA SER A 38 2.15 6.83 -7.06
C SER A 38 0.87 6.29 -6.42
N ALA A 39 -0.22 6.20 -7.18
CA ALA A 39 -1.42 5.52 -6.73
C ALA A 39 -1.30 4.00 -6.98
N ILE A 40 -1.64 3.17 -6.00
CA ILE A 40 -1.61 1.71 -6.10
C ILE A 40 -2.86 1.10 -5.44
N SER A 41 -3.21 -0.14 -5.81
CA SER A 41 -4.31 -0.90 -5.17
C SER A 41 -3.96 -2.33 -4.75
N TRP A 42 -2.80 -2.84 -5.12
CA TRP A 42 -2.34 -4.18 -4.72
C TRP A 42 -1.53 -4.13 -3.44
N LEU A 43 -2.25 -4.07 -2.32
CA LEU A 43 -1.70 -4.15 -0.97
C LEU A 43 -2.58 -4.99 -0.06
N TYR A 44 -1.98 -5.58 0.97
CA TYR A 44 -2.66 -6.40 1.95
C TYR A 44 -2.00 -6.27 3.32
N ALA A 45 -2.78 -5.91 4.34
CA ALA A 45 -2.30 -5.93 5.72
C ALA A 45 -2.25 -7.38 6.24
N VAL A 46 -1.01 -7.84 6.50
CA VAL A 46 -0.69 -9.17 7.04
C VAL A 46 -1.17 -9.26 8.48
N ASP A 47 -0.74 -8.29 9.28
CA ASP A 47 -1.06 -8.11 10.68
C ASP A 47 -1.11 -6.61 11.01
N GLN A 48 -1.12 -6.24 12.28
CA GLN A 48 -1.16 -4.83 12.69
C GLN A 48 0.17 -4.09 12.50
N GLN A 49 1.27 -4.79 12.19
CA GLN A 49 2.62 -4.23 12.09
C GLN A 49 3.19 -4.28 10.68
N SER A 50 2.53 -4.97 9.75
CA SER A 50 3.07 -5.18 8.41
C SER A 50 2.01 -5.18 7.31
N ILE A 51 2.41 -4.61 6.17
CA ILE A 51 1.62 -4.56 4.93
C ILE A 51 2.49 -5.11 3.82
N VAL A 52 1.98 -6.03 3.02
CA VAL A 52 2.63 -6.43 1.76
C VAL A 52 2.00 -5.72 0.59
N PHE A 53 2.78 -5.38 -0.42
CA PHE A 53 2.27 -4.76 -1.64
C PHE A 53 3.08 -5.20 -2.86
N ALA A 54 2.46 -5.09 -4.03
CA ALA A 54 3.05 -5.45 -5.31
C ALA A 54 3.05 -4.25 -6.27
N VAL A 55 4.15 -4.09 -7.00
CA VAL A 55 4.30 -3.08 -8.05
C VAL A 55 4.95 -3.70 -9.29
N ASP A 56 4.78 -3.07 -10.45
CA ASP A 56 5.47 -3.51 -11.66
C ASP A 56 7.00 -3.51 -11.44
N GLN A 57 7.66 -4.58 -11.87
CA GLN A 57 9.09 -4.81 -11.65
C GLN A 57 9.97 -3.71 -12.27
N LYS A 58 9.50 -3.07 -13.35
CA LYS A 58 10.23 -1.98 -14.03
C LYS A 58 9.84 -0.60 -13.53
N SER A 59 8.96 -0.51 -12.53
CA SER A 59 8.50 0.78 -12.01
C SER A 59 9.63 1.55 -11.33
N ARG A 60 9.52 2.88 -11.38
CA ARG A 60 10.38 3.80 -10.63
C ARG A 60 10.29 3.54 -9.11
N ILE A 61 9.14 3.08 -8.63
CA ILE A 61 8.93 2.68 -7.23
C ILE A 61 9.98 1.64 -6.77
N VAL A 62 10.25 0.62 -7.59
CA VAL A 62 11.26 -0.41 -7.24
C VAL A 62 12.64 0.21 -7.09
N SER A 63 13.03 1.08 -8.02
CA SER A 63 14.34 1.75 -7.99
C SER A 63 14.46 2.69 -6.79
N ASN A 64 13.39 3.43 -6.49
CA ASN A 64 13.29 4.31 -5.33
C ASN A 64 13.44 3.54 -4.03
N ILE A 65 12.68 2.45 -3.83
CA ILE A 65 12.75 1.63 -2.61
C ILE A 65 14.12 0.96 -2.45
N LYS A 66 14.74 0.49 -3.55
CA LYS A 66 16.09 -0.09 -3.50
C LYS A 66 17.16 0.93 -3.08
N ALA A 67 17.00 2.20 -3.44
CA ALA A 67 17.91 3.28 -3.06
C ALA A 67 17.62 3.82 -1.64
N ASN A 68 16.34 3.93 -1.27
CA ASN A 68 15.88 4.37 0.04
C ASN A 68 14.61 3.62 0.43
N ASP A 69 14.71 2.79 1.47
CA ASP A 69 13.63 1.91 1.93
C ASP A 69 12.52 2.64 2.71
N GLN A 70 12.68 3.94 3.01
CA GLN A 70 11.71 4.71 3.76
C GLN A 70 10.55 5.15 2.87
N ILE A 71 9.35 4.69 3.21
CA ILE A 71 8.13 4.96 2.45
C ILE A 71 6.98 5.40 3.34
N SER A 72 5.97 6.01 2.73
CA SER A 72 4.69 6.31 3.36
C SER A 72 3.55 5.83 2.47
N ILE A 73 2.58 5.14 3.06
CA ILE A 73 1.28 4.82 2.42
C ILE A 73 0.24 5.77 3.00
N THR A 74 -0.41 6.55 2.13
CA THR A 74 -1.57 7.37 2.49
C THR A 74 -2.85 6.62 2.16
N LEU A 75 -3.66 6.38 3.18
CA LEU A 75 -4.94 5.69 3.09
C LEU A 75 -6.06 6.66 3.46
N ILE A 76 -7.09 6.73 2.62
CA ILE A 76 -8.31 7.48 2.90
C ILE A 76 -9.41 6.47 3.18
N GLY A 77 -9.92 6.46 4.40
CA GLY A 77 -10.95 5.51 4.84
C GLY A 77 -11.17 5.59 6.34
N ASN A 78 -12.10 4.80 6.88
CA ASN A 78 -12.47 4.84 8.30
C ASN A 78 -12.73 6.27 8.80
N GLU A 79 -13.52 7.02 8.02
CA GLU A 79 -13.88 8.43 8.24
C GLU A 79 -12.68 9.42 8.35
N SER A 80 -11.46 9.01 8.00
CA SER A 80 -10.26 9.86 8.11
C SER A 80 -9.25 9.66 6.97
N THR A 81 -8.09 10.29 7.08
CA THR A 81 -6.92 10.06 6.23
C THR A 81 -5.72 9.71 7.10
N TYR A 82 -5.05 8.61 6.77
CA TYR A 82 -3.96 8.06 7.56
C TYR A 82 -2.67 8.05 6.75
N ALA A 83 -1.56 8.41 7.39
CA ALA A 83 -0.21 8.17 6.90
C ALA A 83 0.38 6.97 7.65
N ILE A 84 0.75 5.93 6.92
CA ILE A 84 1.38 4.71 7.44
C ILE A 84 2.81 4.70 6.93
N THR A 85 3.77 4.96 7.80
CA THR A 85 5.19 5.11 7.45
C THR A 85 6.01 3.96 8.01
N GLY A 86 7.10 3.64 7.32
CA GLY A 86 7.97 2.56 7.74
C GLY A 86 9.08 2.27 6.74
N ARG A 87 9.61 1.05 6.82
CA ARG A 87 10.66 0.57 5.90
C ARG A 87 10.12 -0.55 5.01
N ALA A 88 10.32 -0.43 3.70
CA ALA A 88 9.97 -1.45 2.73
C ALA A 88 11.12 -2.45 2.55
N LEU A 89 10.83 -3.72 2.78
CA LEU A 89 11.72 -4.85 2.59
C LEU A 89 11.33 -5.60 1.31
N LEU A 90 12.32 -5.87 0.46
CA LEU A 90 12.12 -6.69 -0.74
C LEU A 90 11.85 -8.14 -0.32
N MET A 91 10.68 -8.67 -0.71
CA MET A 91 10.27 -10.05 -0.42
C MET A 91 10.54 -10.95 -1.62
N GLU A 92 10.09 -10.53 -2.80
CA GLU A 92 10.25 -11.26 -4.05
C GLU A 92 10.59 -10.27 -5.17
N GLU A 93 11.73 -10.45 -5.86
CA GLU A 93 12.04 -9.63 -7.05
C GLU A 93 11.04 -9.84 -8.18
N ARG A 94 10.50 -11.05 -8.27
CA ARG A 94 9.49 -11.45 -9.24
C ARG A 94 8.52 -12.43 -8.61
N MET A 95 7.27 -12.01 -8.46
CA MET A 95 6.19 -12.85 -7.98
C MET A 95 5.91 -14.00 -8.96
N GLU A 96 5.75 -15.20 -8.42
CA GLU A 96 5.30 -16.36 -9.18
C GLU A 96 3.76 -16.42 -9.26
N ASN A 97 3.25 -17.19 -10.23
CA ASN A 97 1.81 -17.48 -10.38
C ASN A 97 0.91 -16.24 -10.59
N VAL A 98 1.48 -15.16 -11.11
CA VAL A 98 0.77 -13.97 -11.61
C VAL A 98 1.19 -13.72 -13.07
N PRO A 99 0.29 -13.22 -13.94
CA PRO A 99 0.60 -13.04 -15.37
C PRO A 99 1.55 -11.86 -15.64
N LEU A 100 1.67 -10.92 -14.70
CA LEU A 100 2.55 -9.75 -14.79
C LEU A 100 3.86 -9.98 -14.04
N LYS A 101 4.92 -9.28 -14.46
CA LYS A 101 6.19 -9.25 -13.75
C LYS A 101 6.09 -8.23 -12.61
N LEU A 102 5.69 -8.70 -11.43
CA LEU A 102 5.52 -7.86 -10.25
C LEU A 102 6.62 -8.11 -9.23
N THR A 103 7.09 -7.06 -8.58
CA THR A 103 7.98 -7.13 -7.42
C THR A 103 7.15 -6.94 -6.15
N LYS A 104 7.41 -7.78 -5.15
CA LYS A 104 6.71 -7.76 -3.87
C LYS A 104 7.59 -7.17 -2.78
N PHE A 105 7.00 -6.28 -2.00
CA PHE A 105 7.60 -5.70 -0.82
C PHE A 105 6.75 -5.95 0.42
N LYS A 106 7.39 -5.93 1.59
CA LYS A 106 6.76 -5.86 2.90
C LYS A 106 7.14 -4.53 3.55
N LEU A 107 6.16 -3.71 3.88
CA LEU A 107 6.33 -2.56 4.74
C LEU A 107 6.30 -3.01 6.21
N ASP A 108 7.41 -2.82 6.92
CA ASP A 108 7.45 -2.87 8.38
C ASP A 108 7.05 -1.51 8.93
N ILE A 109 5.86 -1.45 9.55
CA ILE A 109 5.26 -0.21 10.03
C ILE A 109 6.07 0.33 11.22
N LYS A 110 6.31 1.64 11.20
CA LYS A 110 6.93 2.39 12.30
C LYS A 110 5.97 3.36 12.94
N GLU A 111 5.11 3.96 12.13
CA GLU A 111 4.14 4.93 12.59
C GLU A 111 2.88 4.87 11.74
N VAL A 112 1.73 4.94 12.41
CA VAL A 112 0.41 5.17 11.84
C VAL A 112 -0.11 6.48 12.43
N ARG A 113 -0.33 7.47 11.58
CA ARG A 113 -0.77 8.80 11.99
C ARG A 113 -2.09 9.14 11.32
N ASP A 114 -3.05 9.57 12.12
CA ASP A 114 -4.24 10.27 11.62
C ASP A 114 -3.83 11.69 11.19
N ILE A 115 -3.80 11.94 9.88
CA ILE A 115 -3.37 13.19 9.25
C ILE A 115 -4.56 14.03 8.74
N MET A 116 -5.79 13.69 9.12
CA MET A 116 -6.95 14.53 8.83
C MET A 116 -6.84 15.88 9.54
N PHE A 117 -7.18 16.95 8.82
CA PHE A 117 -7.20 18.29 9.39
C PHE A 117 -8.34 18.45 10.41
N TYR A 118 -8.19 19.40 11.32
CA TYR A 118 -9.14 19.62 12.39
C TYR A 118 -10.53 20.02 11.88
N GLY A 119 -11.58 19.48 12.51
CA GLY A 119 -12.97 19.87 12.27
C GLY A 119 -13.66 19.14 11.11
N ALA A 120 -13.02 18.14 10.51
CA ALA A 120 -13.59 17.37 9.40
C ALA A 120 -13.41 15.87 9.57
N LYS A 121 -14.17 15.13 8.77
CA LYS A 121 -14.06 13.69 8.56
C LYS A 121 -14.29 13.40 7.08
N MET A 122 -13.80 12.26 6.61
CA MET A 122 -14.19 11.75 5.29
C MET A 122 -15.66 11.32 5.36
N SER A 123 -16.53 12.01 4.63
CA SER A 123 -17.95 11.64 4.50
C SER A 123 -18.16 10.53 3.47
N VAL A 124 -17.30 10.46 2.45
CA VAL A 124 -17.31 9.45 1.39
C VAL A 124 -15.86 9.02 1.14
N GLU A 125 -15.63 7.72 1.12
CA GLU A 125 -14.31 7.15 0.79
C GLU A 125 -14.08 7.16 -0.73
N PRO A 126 -12.82 7.22 -1.21
CA PRO A 126 -12.52 7.15 -2.64
C PRO A 126 -13.04 5.86 -3.26
N ALA A 127 -13.73 5.98 -4.38
CA ALA A 127 -14.13 4.88 -5.23
C ALA A 127 -13.49 5.03 -6.61
N TYR A 128 -13.16 3.91 -7.26
CA TYR A 128 -12.64 3.90 -8.62
C TYR A 128 -13.25 2.75 -9.40
N GLU A 129 -13.31 2.91 -10.73
CA GLU A 129 -13.87 1.95 -11.66
C GLU A 129 -12.80 1.52 -12.67
N LYS A 130 -12.84 0.25 -13.09
CA LYS A 130 -11.97 -0.24 -14.17
C LYS A 130 -12.60 0.13 -15.50
N VAL A 131 -11.92 0.96 -16.27
CA VAL A 131 -12.42 1.49 -17.56
C VAL A 131 -11.97 0.68 -18.79
N TYR A 132 -11.02 -0.25 -18.63
CA TYR A 132 -10.53 -1.12 -19.69
C TYR A 132 -10.60 -2.59 -19.26
N ASP A 133 -11.25 -3.41 -20.07
CA ASP A 133 -11.47 -4.86 -19.86
C ASP A 133 -11.71 -5.23 -18.37
N PRO A 134 -12.88 -4.87 -17.81
CA PRO A 134 -13.16 -5.06 -16.38
C PRO A 134 -13.04 -6.51 -15.92
N GLU A 135 -13.35 -7.48 -16.79
CA GLU A 135 -13.25 -8.91 -16.47
C GLU A 135 -11.79 -9.36 -16.34
N ALA A 136 -10.93 -8.98 -17.30
CA ALA A 136 -9.51 -9.27 -17.23
C ALA A 136 -8.84 -8.54 -16.06
N ALA A 137 -9.19 -7.26 -15.84
CA ALA A 137 -8.70 -6.48 -14.71
C ALA A 137 -9.08 -7.14 -13.37
N ALA A 138 -10.34 -7.52 -13.19
CA ALA A 138 -10.79 -8.18 -11.97
C ALA A 138 -10.13 -9.57 -11.78
N LYS A 139 -9.88 -10.31 -12.86
CA LYS A 139 -9.15 -11.58 -12.80
C LYS A 139 -7.70 -11.38 -12.38
N LEU A 140 -7.04 -10.35 -12.92
CA LEU A 140 -5.70 -9.97 -12.55
C LEU A 140 -5.62 -9.57 -11.08
N ASP A 141 -6.50 -8.67 -10.63
CA ASP A 141 -6.55 -8.20 -9.24
C ASP A 141 -6.73 -9.37 -8.27
N ARG A 142 -7.65 -10.30 -8.56
CA ARG A 142 -7.82 -11.52 -7.76
C ARG A 142 -6.56 -12.37 -7.70
N SER A 143 -5.86 -12.54 -8.82
CA SER A 143 -4.63 -13.34 -8.88
C SER A 143 -3.51 -12.70 -8.05
N VAL A 144 -3.32 -11.38 -8.16
CA VAL A 144 -2.29 -10.65 -7.40
C VAL A 144 -2.63 -10.66 -5.91
N MET A 145 -3.87 -10.33 -5.54
CA MET A 145 -4.31 -10.31 -4.15
C MET A 145 -4.23 -11.69 -3.49
N ALA A 146 -4.49 -12.77 -4.23
CA ALA A 146 -4.30 -14.13 -3.72
C ALA A 146 -2.83 -14.43 -3.41
N GLN A 147 -1.90 -13.99 -4.27
CA GLN A 147 -0.47 -14.19 -4.05
C GLN A 147 0.07 -13.35 -2.89
N LEU A 148 -0.41 -12.11 -2.73
CA LEU A 148 -0.08 -11.27 -1.58
C LEU A 148 -0.49 -11.94 -0.25
N LYS A 149 -1.67 -12.58 -0.20
CA LYS A 149 -2.18 -13.26 1.00
C LYS A 149 -1.39 -14.52 1.39
N LYS A 150 -0.91 -15.30 0.42
CA LYS A 150 -0.36 -16.66 0.65
C LYS A 150 0.91 -16.71 1.49
N GLU A 151 1.81 -15.73 1.37
CA GLU A 151 3.11 -15.80 2.05
C GLU A 151 3.10 -15.29 3.50
N THR A 152 1.92 -14.91 3.99
CA THR A 152 1.72 -14.47 5.38
C THR A 152 1.88 -15.61 6.40
N ASN A 153 1.91 -16.86 5.95
CA ASN A 153 1.85 -18.07 6.79
C ASN A 153 3.18 -18.84 6.90
N ARG A 154 4.34 -18.19 6.80
CA ARG A 154 5.65 -18.83 7.01
C ARG A 154 6.47 -18.13 8.08
#